data_AF-F0M203-F1
#
_entry.id   AF-F0M203-F1
#
_cell.length_a   1.000
_cell.length_b   1.000
_cell.length_c   1.000
_cell.angle_alpha   90.00
_cell.angle_beta   90.00
_cell.angle_gamma   90.00
#
_symmetry.space_group_name_H-M   'P 1'
#
loop_
_entity.id
_entity.type
_entity.pdbx_description
1 polymer ?
#
loop_
_entity_poly.entity_id
_entity_poly.type
_entity_poly.pdbx_seq_one_letter_code
_entity_poly.pdbx_strand_id
1 'polypeptide(L)'
;MPDYTITGQQGGEPVYVGVSTKMYLGYRASLDWLARIRHEVDTRPALAAGRVVPFVIPSFPVLPAAAALLEGAPMLLGAQNCGWADGPWTGEVAPSMLAELGVRLVEIGHAERRRHFHEDNAVVARKVRAADDAGLTPLLCVGEDSVGEGGALDAARVVHGQIQAAVGGDWTLASRLVVAYEPVWAIGAAEPADAWYVSDVVRHLRALLAGDGLPEVPVIYGGSAKPGTLPRLDGVSGLFLGRFAHDAANFGRVLDEALELAAKNTGCRAG
;
A
#
# COMPACT_ATOMS: atom_id res chain seq x y z
N MET A 1 -9.17 1.76 -23.42
CA MET A 1 -8.54 2.27 -22.19
C MET A 1 -7.04 2.02 -22.32
N PRO A 2 -6.15 2.94 -21.94
CA PRO A 2 -4.74 2.62 -21.93
C PRO A 2 -4.52 1.52 -20.89
N ASP A 3 -3.98 0.42 -21.37
CA ASP A 3 -3.58 -0.75 -20.59
C ASP A 3 -2.41 -0.32 -19.69
N TYR A 4 -2.71 0.15 -18.47
CA TYR A 4 -1.71 0.26 -17.41
C TYR A 4 -1.45 -1.14 -16.85
N THR A 5 -0.93 -2.01 -17.72
CA THR A 5 -0.13 -3.14 -17.32
C THR A 5 1.17 -2.55 -16.76
N ILE A 6 1.53 -2.88 -15.52
CA ILE A 6 2.85 -2.59 -14.94
C ILE A 6 3.85 -3.49 -15.70
N THR A 7 4.11 -3.20 -16.97
CA THR A 7 5.10 -3.92 -17.76
C THR A 7 6.04 -2.93 -18.38
N GLY A 8 7.22 -2.82 -17.76
CA GLY A 8 8.47 -2.43 -18.40
C GLY A 8 8.47 -1.08 -19.10
N GLN A 9 8.40 0.02 -18.35
CA GLN A 9 9.08 1.24 -18.79
C GLN A 9 10.48 1.27 -18.18
N GLN A 10 11.48 1.66 -18.97
CA GLN A 10 12.87 1.79 -18.56
C GLN A 10 13.11 2.96 -17.58
N GLY A 11 12.47 2.89 -16.41
CA GLY A 11 12.62 3.78 -15.26
C GLY A 11 12.72 2.93 -14.00
N GLY A 12 13.35 3.45 -12.92
CA GLY A 12 13.51 2.71 -11.66
C GLY A 12 12.17 2.27 -11.03
N GLU A 13 12.25 1.46 -9.96
CA GLU A 13 11.07 1.01 -9.20
C GLU A 13 10.15 2.20 -8.85
N PRO A 14 8.82 2.08 -9.07
CA PRO A 14 7.89 3.15 -8.76
C PRO A 14 7.81 3.42 -7.25
N VAL A 15 7.65 4.69 -6.89
CA VAL A 15 7.42 5.13 -5.51
C VAL A 15 5.91 5.25 -5.27
N TYR A 16 5.36 4.46 -4.36
CA TYR A 16 3.94 4.46 -4.05
C TYR A 16 3.60 5.45 -2.93
N VAL A 17 2.55 6.25 -3.11
CA VAL A 17 2.05 7.14 -2.06
C VAL A 17 0.56 6.91 -1.90
N GLY A 18 0.20 6.26 -0.80
CA GLY A 18 -1.17 5.86 -0.55
C GLY A 18 -1.79 6.47 0.67
N VAL A 19 -3.11 6.46 0.73
CA VAL A 19 -3.87 6.77 1.94
C VAL A 19 -5.08 5.86 2.07
N SER A 20 -5.28 5.30 3.26
CA SER A 20 -6.53 4.67 3.68
C SER A 20 -7.30 5.60 4.60
N THR A 21 -8.54 5.93 4.24
CA THR A 21 -9.39 6.82 5.07
C THR A 21 -9.88 6.14 6.33
N LYS A 22 -9.73 4.81 6.42
CA LYS A 22 -10.39 3.95 7.40
C LYS A 22 -11.86 4.33 7.50
N MET A 23 -12.41 4.41 8.71
CA MET A 23 -13.79 4.84 8.98
C MET A 23 -13.90 6.26 9.55
N TYR A 24 -13.00 7.18 9.19
CA TYR A 24 -12.98 8.54 9.78
C TYR A 24 -13.86 9.56 9.04
N LEU A 25 -14.14 9.36 7.76
CA LEU A 25 -14.89 10.30 6.92
C LEU A 25 -16.26 9.70 6.56
N GLY A 26 -17.33 10.47 6.78
CA GLY A 26 -18.66 10.15 6.27
C GLY A 26 -18.79 10.49 4.78
N TYR A 27 -19.82 9.95 4.11
CA TYR A 27 -19.97 10.00 2.64
C TYR A 27 -19.68 11.37 2.01
N ARG A 28 -20.36 12.44 2.44
CA ARG A 28 -20.16 13.80 1.88
C ARG A 28 -18.74 14.32 2.12
N ALA A 29 -18.21 14.15 3.34
CA ALA A 29 -16.86 14.55 3.67
C ALA A 29 -15.82 13.77 2.85
N SER A 30 -16.08 12.50 2.54
CA SER A 30 -15.23 11.69 1.65
C SER A 30 -15.22 12.24 0.22
N LEU A 31 -16.36 12.70 -0.33
CA LEU A 31 -16.40 13.30 -1.67
C LEU A 31 -15.64 14.63 -1.70
N ASP A 32 -15.84 15.48 -0.70
CA ASP A 32 -15.11 16.76 -0.58
C ASP A 32 -13.61 16.52 -0.45
N TRP A 33 -13.21 15.54 0.35
CA TRP A 33 -11.81 15.13 0.50
C TRP A 33 -11.23 14.56 -0.80
N LEU A 34 -11.94 13.69 -1.50
CA LEU A 34 -11.51 13.13 -2.80
C LEU A 34 -11.30 14.22 -3.85
N ALA A 35 -12.19 15.21 -3.92
CA ALA A 35 -12.03 16.36 -4.82
C ALA A 35 -10.75 17.16 -4.51
N ARG A 36 -10.39 17.30 -3.23
CA ARG A 36 -9.13 17.94 -2.82
C ARG A 36 -7.91 17.07 -3.12
N ILE A 37 -7.97 15.76 -2.88
CA ILE A 37 -6.89 14.84 -3.27
C ILE A 37 -6.68 14.89 -4.79
N ARG A 38 -7.76 14.88 -5.57
CA ARG A 38 -7.70 15.02 -7.02
C ARG A 38 -6.99 16.31 -7.43
N HIS A 39 -7.31 17.44 -6.78
CA HIS A 39 -6.62 18.71 -7.02
C HIS A 39 -5.11 18.64 -6.73
N GLU A 40 -4.70 18.00 -5.63
CA GLU A 40 -3.28 17.80 -5.31
C GLU A 40 -2.56 16.94 -6.37
N VAL A 41 -3.24 15.96 -6.95
CA VAL A 41 -2.69 15.14 -8.04
C VAL A 41 -2.61 15.95 -9.35
N ASP A 42 -3.67 16.65 -9.74
CA ASP A 42 -3.72 17.40 -11.00
C ASP A 42 -2.72 18.56 -11.07
N THR A 43 -2.42 19.17 -9.91
CA THR A 43 -1.42 20.24 -9.82
C THR A 43 0.03 19.74 -9.93
N ARG A 44 0.25 18.42 -10.03
CA ARG A 44 1.55 17.76 -10.12
C ARG A 44 1.67 16.94 -11.41
N PRO A 45 1.82 17.60 -12.58
CA PRO A 45 1.82 16.91 -13.89
C PRO A 45 2.96 15.88 -14.04
N ALA A 46 4.04 15.97 -13.25
CA ALA A 46 5.12 14.99 -13.23
C ALA A 46 4.67 13.57 -12.83
N LEU A 47 3.53 13.44 -12.14
CA LEU A 47 2.93 12.14 -11.79
C LEU A 47 2.51 11.33 -13.03
N ALA A 48 2.20 11.99 -14.15
CA ALA A 48 1.84 11.32 -15.40
C ALA A 48 2.96 10.42 -15.95
N ALA A 49 4.20 10.62 -15.54
CA ALA A 49 5.34 9.76 -15.90
C ALA A 49 5.31 8.39 -15.19
N GLY A 50 4.41 8.16 -14.23
CA GLY A 50 4.23 6.86 -13.56
C GLY A 50 5.36 6.44 -12.61
N ARG A 51 6.36 7.29 -12.38
CA ARG A 51 7.45 7.02 -11.41
C ARG A 51 7.02 7.15 -9.96
N VAL A 52 5.96 7.92 -9.72
CA VAL A 52 5.27 7.99 -8.44
C VAL A 52 3.83 7.55 -8.71
N VAL A 53 3.33 6.63 -7.89
CA VAL A 53 2.00 6.03 -8.04
C VAL A 53 1.15 6.41 -6.83
N PRO A 54 0.34 7.48 -6.93
CA PRO A 54 -0.63 7.82 -5.91
C PRO A 54 -1.73 6.76 -5.84
N PHE A 55 -2.26 6.52 -4.63
CA PHE A 55 -3.50 5.76 -4.47
C PHE A 55 -4.34 6.21 -3.28
N VAL A 56 -5.66 6.01 -3.37
CA VAL A 56 -6.61 6.29 -2.28
C VAL A 56 -7.50 5.09 -2.00
N ILE A 57 -7.76 4.84 -0.73
CA ILE A 57 -8.57 3.71 -0.26
C ILE A 57 -9.73 4.23 0.62
N PRO A 58 -10.85 4.68 0.01
CA PRO A 58 -12.03 5.13 0.74
C PRO A 58 -12.90 3.96 1.23
N SER A 59 -13.87 4.25 2.10
CA SER A 59 -14.88 3.27 2.53
C SER A 59 -15.73 2.76 1.35
N PHE A 60 -16.17 1.49 1.40
CA PHE A 60 -16.91 0.85 0.29
C PHE A 60 -18.08 1.67 -0.30
N PRO A 61 -18.96 2.31 0.50
CA PRO A 61 -20.09 3.08 -0.06
C PRO A 61 -19.68 4.28 -0.93
N VAL A 62 -18.41 4.70 -0.86
CA VAL A 62 -17.87 5.83 -1.61
C VAL A 62 -17.26 5.38 -2.94
N LEU A 63 -16.93 4.10 -3.12
CA LEU A 63 -16.16 3.61 -4.28
C LEU A 63 -16.75 3.99 -5.64
N PRO A 64 -18.07 3.87 -5.92
CA PRO A 64 -18.61 4.26 -7.22
C PRO A 64 -18.43 5.74 -7.53
N ALA A 65 -18.63 6.61 -6.52
CA ALA A 65 -18.45 8.04 -6.66
C ALA A 65 -16.96 8.42 -6.76
N ALA A 66 -16.09 7.71 -6.02
CA ALA A 66 -14.64 7.88 -6.13
C ALA A 66 -14.14 7.54 -7.53
N ALA A 67 -14.60 6.43 -8.12
CA ALA A 67 -14.23 6.03 -9.47
C ALA A 67 -14.55 7.13 -10.49
N ALA A 68 -15.75 7.71 -10.42
CA ALA A 68 -16.15 8.82 -11.29
C ALA A 68 -15.33 10.10 -11.06
N LEU A 69 -15.09 10.49 -9.79
CA LEU A 69 -14.32 11.70 -9.46
C LEU A 69 -12.83 11.61 -9.86
N LEU A 70 -12.29 10.40 -9.83
CA LEU A 70 -10.87 10.15 -10.10
C LEU A 70 -10.60 9.76 -11.55
N GLU A 71 -11.63 9.70 -12.40
CA GLU A 71 -11.48 9.35 -13.81
C GLU A 71 -10.44 10.25 -14.49
N GLY A 72 -9.50 9.63 -15.20
CA GLY A 72 -8.40 10.30 -15.91
C GLY A 72 -7.29 10.86 -15.02
N ALA A 73 -7.38 10.77 -13.69
CA ALA A 73 -6.27 11.13 -12.81
C ALA A 73 -5.17 10.06 -12.85
N PRO A 74 -3.88 10.43 -12.79
CA PRO A 74 -2.78 9.47 -12.64
C PRO A 74 -2.71 8.94 -11.19
N MET A 75 -3.77 8.28 -10.74
CA MET A 75 -3.92 7.76 -9.37
C MET A 75 -4.76 6.49 -9.38
N LEU A 76 -4.44 5.55 -8.50
CA LEU A 76 -5.20 4.31 -8.33
C LEU A 76 -6.31 4.47 -7.29
N LEU A 77 -7.46 3.84 -7.56
CA LEU A 77 -8.50 3.60 -6.56
C LEU A 77 -8.28 2.24 -5.91
N GLY A 78 -8.28 2.21 -4.57
CA GLY A 78 -8.17 0.99 -3.77
C GLY A 78 -9.41 0.72 -2.91
N ALA A 79 -9.51 -0.47 -2.34
CA ALA A 79 -10.53 -0.85 -1.36
C ALA A 79 -9.91 -1.34 -0.04
N GLN A 80 -10.59 -1.10 1.08
CA GLN A 80 -10.05 -1.35 2.44
C GLN A 80 -10.04 -2.84 2.84
N ASN A 81 -10.76 -3.68 2.10
CA ASN A 81 -10.88 -5.12 2.32
C ASN A 81 -11.59 -5.77 1.12
N CYS A 82 -11.62 -7.11 1.08
CA CYS A 82 -12.56 -7.88 0.26
C CYS A 82 -12.92 -9.21 0.95
N GLY A 83 -13.94 -9.89 0.45
CA GLY A 83 -14.17 -11.31 0.73
C GLY A 83 -13.17 -12.20 -0.02
N TRP A 84 -13.32 -13.53 0.11
CA TRP A 84 -12.45 -14.51 -0.57
C TRP A 84 -13.19 -15.49 -1.49
N ALA A 85 -14.51 -15.36 -1.61
CA ALA A 85 -15.34 -16.21 -2.45
C ALA A 85 -16.65 -15.50 -2.79
N ASP A 86 -17.22 -15.86 -3.93
CA ASP A 86 -18.62 -15.52 -4.24
C ASP A 86 -19.59 -16.41 -3.44
N GLY A 87 -20.85 -15.98 -3.33
CA GLY A 87 -21.92 -16.77 -2.72
C GLY A 87 -22.51 -16.17 -1.44
N PRO A 88 -23.01 -16.99 -0.50
CA PRO A 88 -23.86 -16.54 0.63
C PRO A 88 -23.07 -15.88 1.77
N TRP A 89 -22.31 -14.83 1.45
CA TRP A 89 -21.49 -14.05 2.38
C TRP A 89 -22.11 -12.67 2.60
N THR A 90 -23.29 -12.63 3.23
CA THR A 90 -24.05 -11.39 3.44
C THR A 90 -23.21 -10.31 4.14
N GLY A 91 -23.01 -9.17 3.48
CA GLY A 91 -22.26 -8.03 3.99
C GLY A 91 -20.80 -7.96 3.52
N GLU A 92 -20.26 -9.03 2.93
CA GLU A 92 -18.94 -9.01 2.28
C GLU A 92 -19.00 -8.39 0.88
N VAL A 93 -17.83 -7.98 0.39
CA VAL A 93 -17.67 -7.41 -0.95
C VAL A 93 -16.76 -8.32 -1.77
N ALA A 94 -17.26 -8.82 -2.89
CA ALA A 94 -16.50 -9.70 -3.77
C ALA A 94 -15.36 -8.93 -4.48
N PRO A 95 -14.16 -9.52 -4.62
CA PRO A 95 -13.08 -8.91 -5.40
C PRO A 95 -13.47 -8.59 -6.85
N SER A 96 -14.23 -9.46 -7.51
CA SER A 96 -14.75 -9.24 -8.86
C SER A 96 -15.58 -7.94 -8.98
N MET A 97 -16.45 -7.69 -8.00
CA MET A 97 -17.23 -6.46 -7.93
C MET A 97 -16.36 -5.21 -7.75
N LEU A 98 -15.27 -5.31 -6.97
CA LEU A 98 -14.32 -4.21 -6.82
C LEU A 98 -13.61 -3.92 -8.16
N ALA A 99 -13.21 -4.95 -8.89
CA ALA A 99 -12.61 -4.80 -10.22
C ALA A 99 -13.57 -4.13 -11.22
N GLU A 100 -14.85 -4.49 -11.20
CA GLU A 100 -15.90 -3.83 -12.02
C GLU A 100 -16.04 -2.33 -11.71
N LEU A 101 -15.81 -1.92 -10.45
CA LEU A 101 -15.82 -0.52 -10.03
C LEU A 101 -14.54 0.25 -10.39
N GLY A 102 -13.58 -0.40 -11.05
CA GLY A 102 -12.29 0.21 -11.42
C GLY A 102 -11.28 0.27 -10.26
N VAL A 103 -11.53 -0.45 -9.16
CA VAL A 103 -10.52 -0.66 -8.12
C VAL A 103 -9.33 -1.41 -8.71
N ARG A 104 -8.11 -1.02 -8.34
CA ARG A 104 -6.87 -1.63 -8.84
C ARG A 104 -6.06 -2.33 -7.75
N LEU A 105 -6.30 -1.99 -6.49
CA LEU A 105 -5.64 -2.61 -5.35
C LEU A 105 -6.57 -2.81 -4.15
N VAL A 106 -6.31 -3.81 -3.32
CA VAL A 106 -7.11 -4.09 -2.12
C VAL A 106 -6.21 -4.28 -0.92
N GLU A 107 -6.44 -3.49 0.13
CA GLU A 107 -5.79 -3.62 1.42
C GLU A 107 -6.25 -4.91 2.11
N ILE A 108 -5.30 -5.79 2.45
CA ILE A 108 -5.58 -7.11 3.04
C ILE A 108 -4.63 -7.35 4.21
N GLY A 109 -5.18 -7.87 5.32
CA GLY A 109 -4.38 -8.24 6.48
C GLY A 109 -3.95 -7.06 7.35
N HIS A 110 -4.56 -5.88 7.20
CA HIS A 110 -4.28 -4.72 8.06
C HIS A 110 -4.48 -5.07 9.55
N ALA A 111 -3.62 -4.52 10.41
CA ALA A 111 -3.56 -4.88 11.84
C ALA A 111 -4.91 -4.74 12.56
N GLU A 112 -5.71 -3.72 12.21
CA GLU A 112 -7.07 -3.55 12.76
C GLU A 112 -8.00 -4.70 12.39
N ARG A 113 -7.88 -5.25 11.17
CA ARG A 113 -8.69 -6.41 10.74
C ARG A 113 -8.27 -7.68 11.46
N ARG A 114 -6.95 -7.93 11.58
CA ARG A 114 -6.42 -9.05 12.35
C ARG A 114 -6.88 -8.99 13.81
N ARG A 115 -6.83 -7.80 14.42
CA ARG A 115 -7.20 -7.60 15.83
C ARG A 115 -8.71 -7.66 16.08
N HIS A 116 -9.52 -6.97 15.29
CA HIS A 116 -10.94 -6.76 15.57
C HIS A 116 -11.85 -7.79 14.89
N PHE A 117 -11.41 -8.35 13.76
CA PHE A 117 -12.18 -9.31 12.97
C PHE A 117 -11.54 -10.70 12.95
N HIS A 118 -10.46 -10.89 13.71
CA HIS A 118 -9.77 -12.17 13.88
C HIS A 118 -9.33 -12.79 12.55
N GLU A 119 -8.87 -11.96 11.62
CA GLU A 119 -8.33 -12.43 10.34
C GLU A 119 -6.94 -13.03 10.55
N ASP A 120 -6.90 -14.36 10.60
CA ASP A 120 -5.66 -15.12 10.67
C ASP A 120 -4.96 -15.23 9.30
N ASN A 121 -3.81 -15.90 9.27
CA ASN A 121 -3.04 -16.08 8.04
C ASN A 121 -3.79 -16.90 6.98
N ALA A 122 -4.66 -17.83 7.37
CA ALA A 122 -5.44 -18.61 6.41
C ALA A 122 -6.53 -17.77 5.73
N VAL A 123 -7.20 -16.89 6.50
CA VAL A 123 -8.15 -15.92 5.96
C VAL A 123 -7.45 -14.94 5.02
N VAL A 124 -6.31 -14.39 5.45
CA VAL A 124 -5.50 -13.47 4.63
C VAL A 124 -5.07 -14.14 3.32
N ALA A 125 -4.58 -15.38 3.37
CA ALA A 125 -4.14 -16.09 2.17
C ALA A 125 -5.27 -16.30 1.16
N ARG A 126 -6.48 -16.65 1.64
CA ARG A 126 -7.67 -16.79 0.79
C ARG A 126 -8.04 -15.48 0.11
N LYS A 127 -7.99 -14.35 0.84
CA LYS A 127 -8.29 -13.03 0.28
C LYS A 127 -7.26 -12.57 -0.73
N VAL A 128 -5.96 -12.76 -0.43
CA VAL A 128 -4.87 -12.42 -1.36
C VAL A 128 -5.05 -13.19 -2.67
N ARG A 129 -5.32 -14.49 -2.60
CA ARG A 129 -5.58 -15.31 -3.79
C ARG A 129 -6.81 -14.82 -4.56
N ALA A 130 -7.91 -14.56 -3.87
CA ALA A 130 -9.15 -14.11 -4.51
C ALA A 130 -9.03 -12.73 -5.16
N ALA A 131 -8.23 -11.83 -4.58
CA ALA A 131 -7.92 -10.54 -5.17
C ALA A 131 -7.07 -10.68 -6.44
N ASP A 132 -5.99 -11.48 -6.42
CA ASP A 132 -5.16 -11.74 -7.60
C ASP A 132 -5.94 -12.45 -8.72
N ASP A 133 -6.76 -13.46 -8.39
CA ASP A 133 -7.60 -14.15 -9.37
C ASP A 133 -8.61 -13.19 -10.04
N ALA A 134 -9.04 -12.13 -9.35
CA ALA A 134 -9.89 -11.07 -9.89
C ALA A 134 -9.10 -9.96 -10.63
N GLY A 135 -7.78 -10.09 -10.76
CA GLY A 135 -6.92 -9.11 -11.42
C GLY A 135 -6.62 -7.86 -10.59
N LEU A 136 -6.84 -7.90 -9.27
CA LEU A 136 -6.53 -6.82 -8.34
C LEU A 136 -5.17 -7.05 -7.70
N THR A 137 -4.40 -5.97 -7.51
CA THR A 137 -3.14 -6.03 -6.75
C THR A 137 -3.42 -6.14 -5.26
N PRO A 138 -3.02 -7.22 -4.57
CA PRO A 138 -3.14 -7.27 -3.12
C PRO A 138 -2.13 -6.31 -2.48
N LEU A 139 -2.62 -5.33 -1.72
CA LEU A 139 -1.84 -4.50 -0.82
C LEU A 139 -1.80 -5.23 0.53
N LEU A 140 -0.76 -6.03 0.75
CA LEU A 140 -0.64 -6.90 1.91
C LEU A 140 0.01 -6.14 3.08
N CYS A 141 -0.75 -5.96 4.16
CA CYS A 141 -0.25 -5.40 5.41
C CYS A 141 0.40 -6.48 6.28
N VAL A 142 1.61 -6.19 6.75
CA VAL A 142 2.49 -7.09 7.51
C VAL A 142 3.28 -6.33 8.55
N GLY A 143 3.66 -7.00 9.63
CA GLY A 143 4.47 -6.44 10.70
C GLY A 143 4.46 -7.28 11.96
N GLU A 144 5.47 -7.07 12.79
CA GLU A 144 5.64 -7.71 14.09
C GLU A 144 4.88 -6.99 15.20
N ASP A 145 4.35 -7.76 16.15
CA ASP A 145 3.62 -7.24 17.32
C ASP A 145 4.55 -6.73 18.44
N SER A 146 5.85 -6.99 18.35
CA SER A 146 6.86 -6.56 19.33
C SER A 146 8.27 -6.62 18.75
N VAL A 147 9.17 -5.77 19.23
CA VAL A 147 10.59 -5.83 18.88
C VAL A 147 11.25 -7.02 19.60
N GLY A 148 11.73 -8.00 18.83
CA GLY A 148 12.47 -9.16 19.35
C GLY A 148 13.93 -8.84 19.70
N GLU A 149 14.62 -9.80 20.34
CA GLU A 149 16.03 -9.65 20.75
C GLU A 149 16.98 -9.44 19.57
N GLY A 150 16.71 -10.03 18.40
CA GLY A 150 17.46 -9.80 17.16
C GLY A 150 17.07 -8.50 16.44
N GLY A 151 16.23 -7.65 17.03
CA GLY A 151 15.87 -6.33 16.52
C GLY A 151 15.28 -6.37 15.11
N ALA A 152 15.86 -5.57 14.20
CA ALA A 152 15.36 -5.40 12.85
C ALA A 152 15.42 -6.68 11.98
N LEU A 153 16.39 -7.57 12.23
CA LEU A 153 16.50 -8.82 11.47
C LEU A 153 15.36 -9.79 11.81
N ASP A 154 14.98 -9.87 13.08
CA ASP A 154 13.88 -10.74 13.51
C ASP A 154 12.53 -10.19 13.01
N ALA A 155 12.33 -8.87 13.05
CA ALA A 155 11.18 -8.24 12.43
C ALA A 155 11.09 -8.55 10.93
N ALA A 156 12.20 -8.45 10.20
CA ALA A 156 12.24 -8.81 8.78
C ALA A 156 11.88 -10.30 8.53
N ARG A 157 12.29 -11.23 9.40
CA ARG A 157 11.91 -12.64 9.32
C ARG A 157 10.43 -12.87 9.61
N VAL A 158 9.86 -12.16 10.58
CA VAL A 158 8.41 -12.21 10.87
C VAL A 158 7.63 -11.74 9.66
N VAL A 159 8.00 -10.59 9.09
CA VAL A 159 7.36 -10.03 7.90
C VAL A 159 7.49 -10.99 6.70
N HIS A 160 8.68 -11.53 6.47
CA HIS A 160 8.91 -12.52 5.41
C HIS A 160 8.02 -13.76 5.56
N GLY A 161 7.90 -14.32 6.77
CA GLY A 161 7.02 -15.44 7.06
C GLY A 161 5.53 -15.11 6.86
N GLN A 162 5.11 -13.88 7.17
CA GLN A 162 3.73 -13.42 6.89
C GLN A 162 3.45 -13.31 5.39
N ILE A 163 4.42 -12.84 4.58
CA ILE A 163 4.31 -12.82 3.11
C ILE A 163 4.19 -14.25 2.59
N GLN A 164 5.08 -15.15 3.02
CA GLN A 164 5.04 -16.56 2.60
C GLN A 164 3.70 -17.23 2.93
N ALA A 165 3.17 -16.97 4.13
CA ALA A 165 1.87 -17.49 4.55
C ALA A 165 0.71 -16.91 3.72
N ALA A 166 0.75 -15.62 3.42
CA ALA A 166 -0.28 -14.93 2.63
C ALA A 166 -0.35 -15.41 1.17
N VAL A 167 0.75 -15.92 0.62
CA VAL A 167 0.76 -16.50 -0.74
C VAL A 167 0.68 -18.03 -0.74
N GLY A 168 0.53 -18.66 0.42
CA GLY A 168 0.49 -20.13 0.53
C GLY A 168 1.76 -20.83 0.01
N GLY A 169 2.89 -20.13 0.03
CA GLY A 169 4.16 -20.60 -0.55
C GLY A 169 4.29 -20.44 -2.07
N ASP A 170 3.28 -19.91 -2.78
CA ASP A 170 3.39 -19.55 -4.20
C ASP A 170 4.09 -18.19 -4.37
N TRP A 171 5.41 -18.21 -4.46
CA TRP A 171 6.20 -16.99 -4.65
C TRP A 171 5.93 -16.27 -5.98
N THR A 172 5.30 -16.93 -6.97
CA THR A 172 4.86 -16.25 -8.21
C THR A 172 3.75 -15.24 -7.91
N LEU A 173 2.86 -15.56 -6.97
CA LEU A 173 1.83 -14.65 -6.50
C LEU A 173 2.45 -13.49 -5.70
N ALA A 174 3.51 -13.76 -4.93
CA ALA A 174 4.19 -12.73 -4.15
C ALA A 174 4.78 -11.61 -5.03
N SER A 175 5.20 -11.91 -6.26
CA SER A 175 5.72 -10.92 -7.20
C SER A 175 4.68 -9.89 -7.67
N ARG A 176 3.40 -10.10 -7.36
CA ARG A 176 2.27 -9.24 -7.75
C ARG A 176 1.72 -8.43 -6.57
N LEU A 177 2.30 -8.58 -5.38
CA LEU A 177 1.89 -7.85 -4.19
C LEU A 177 2.49 -6.44 -4.19
N VAL A 178 1.82 -5.55 -3.44
CA VAL A 178 2.49 -4.43 -2.78
C VAL A 178 2.49 -4.75 -1.29
N VAL A 179 3.65 -4.69 -0.63
CA VAL A 179 3.78 -5.00 0.79
C VAL A 179 3.76 -3.70 1.59
N ALA A 180 2.78 -3.54 2.48
CA ALA A 180 2.76 -2.46 3.47
C ALA A 180 3.34 -2.98 4.79
N TYR A 181 4.57 -2.56 5.09
CA TYR A 181 5.21 -2.85 6.37
C TYR A 181 4.74 -1.88 7.45
N GLU A 182 4.14 -2.42 8.50
CA GLU A 182 3.50 -1.72 9.61
C GLU A 182 4.00 -2.30 10.94
N PRO A 183 5.01 -1.74 11.61
CA PRO A 183 5.43 -2.21 12.94
C PRO A 183 4.26 -2.08 13.92
N VAL A 184 3.59 -3.20 14.22
CA VAL A 184 2.26 -3.21 14.85
C VAL A 184 2.34 -2.65 16.27
N TRP A 185 3.45 -2.91 16.97
CA TRP A 185 3.74 -2.34 18.29
C TRP A 185 3.77 -0.82 18.32
N ALA A 186 4.05 -0.16 17.19
CA ALA A 186 4.10 1.30 17.09
C ALA A 186 2.75 1.92 16.67
N ILE A 187 1.75 1.12 16.30
CA ILE A 187 0.44 1.62 15.88
C ILE A 187 -0.30 2.19 17.09
N GLY A 188 -0.49 3.52 17.09
CA GLY A 188 -1.14 4.22 18.20
C GLY A 188 -0.24 4.45 19.43
N ALA A 189 1.04 4.09 19.34
CA ALA A 189 2.04 4.45 20.33
C ALA A 189 2.29 5.97 20.35
N ALA A 190 2.83 6.47 21.46
CA ALA A 190 3.16 7.89 21.61
C ALA A 190 4.18 8.36 20.58
N GLU A 191 5.17 7.51 20.28
CA GLU A 191 6.19 7.74 19.27
C GLU A 191 6.11 6.69 18.16
N PRO A 192 6.34 7.08 16.89
CA PRO A 192 6.47 6.15 15.79
C PRO A 192 7.73 5.30 15.95
N ALA A 193 7.82 4.20 15.19
CA ALA A 193 9.09 3.51 15.00
C ALA A 193 10.13 4.47 14.40
N ASP A 194 11.36 4.38 14.91
CA ASP A 194 12.47 5.20 14.39
C ASP A 194 12.75 4.90 12.92
N ALA A 195 13.11 5.94 12.17
CA ALA A 195 13.39 5.81 10.75
C ALA A 195 14.50 4.80 10.44
N TRP A 196 15.58 4.78 11.25
CA TRP A 196 16.68 3.83 11.09
C TRP A 196 16.22 2.39 11.26
N TYR A 197 15.31 2.13 12.22
CA TYR A 197 14.78 0.79 12.48
C TYR A 197 13.97 0.30 11.29
N VAL A 198 13.09 1.15 10.76
CA VAL A 198 12.30 0.84 9.56
C VAL A 198 13.21 0.56 8.36
N SER A 199 14.22 1.41 8.12
CA SER A 199 15.19 1.22 7.04
C SER A 199 15.94 -0.12 7.16
N ASP A 200 16.37 -0.49 8.37
CA ASP A 200 17.08 -1.75 8.59
C ASP A 200 16.19 -2.98 8.41
N VAL A 201 14.93 -2.92 8.87
CA VAL A 201 13.95 -4.00 8.64
C VAL A 201 13.75 -4.20 7.14
N VAL A 202 13.50 -3.12 6.40
CA VAL A 202 13.27 -3.17 4.95
C VAL A 202 14.50 -3.67 4.21
N ARG A 203 15.71 -3.25 4.60
CA ARG A 203 16.97 -3.76 4.04
C ARG A 203 17.12 -5.27 4.25
N HIS A 204 16.86 -5.77 5.45
CA HIS A 204 16.90 -7.21 5.74
C HIS A 204 15.82 -7.98 4.98
N LEU A 205 14.59 -7.44 4.92
CA LEU A 205 13.48 -8.04 4.20
C LEU A 205 13.77 -8.15 2.70
N ARG A 206 14.32 -7.10 2.08
CA ARG A 206 14.72 -7.15 0.67
C ARG A 206 15.78 -8.21 0.41
N ALA A 207 16.73 -8.41 1.32
CA ALA A 207 17.72 -9.48 1.18
C ALA A 207 17.07 -10.88 1.23
N LEU A 208 16.06 -11.07 2.09
CA LEU A 208 15.29 -12.32 2.15
C LEU A 208 14.49 -12.53 0.85
N LEU A 209 13.72 -11.52 0.42
CA LEU A 209 12.93 -11.57 -0.81
C LEU A 209 13.79 -11.79 -2.06
N ALA A 210 14.97 -11.18 -2.13
CA ALA A 210 15.93 -11.44 -3.21
C ALA A 210 16.38 -12.91 -3.23
N GLY A 211 16.52 -13.55 -2.06
CA GLY A 211 16.79 -14.98 -1.94
C GLY A 211 15.68 -15.88 -2.51
N ASP A 212 14.43 -15.40 -2.49
CA ASP A 212 13.28 -16.07 -3.11
C ASP A 212 13.03 -15.63 -4.57
N GLY A 213 13.92 -14.83 -5.16
CA GLY A 213 13.79 -14.33 -6.54
C GLY A 213 12.83 -13.16 -6.71
N LEU A 214 12.55 -12.41 -5.64
CA LEU A 214 11.59 -11.30 -5.57
C LEU A 214 12.23 -9.95 -5.21
N PRO A 215 13.37 -9.55 -5.80
CA PRO A 215 14.07 -8.32 -5.40
C PRO A 215 13.27 -7.04 -5.61
N GLU A 216 12.34 -7.05 -6.57
CA GLU A 216 11.58 -5.87 -7.03
C GLU A 216 10.18 -5.74 -6.39
N VAL A 217 9.82 -6.62 -5.42
CA VAL A 217 8.53 -6.49 -4.74
C VAL A 217 8.47 -5.15 -3.98
N PRO A 218 7.48 -4.28 -4.25
CA PRO A 218 7.39 -3.00 -3.57
C PRO A 218 7.12 -3.17 -2.08
N VAL A 219 7.96 -2.55 -1.24
CA VAL A 219 7.78 -2.50 0.22
C VAL A 219 7.58 -1.06 0.65
N ILE A 220 6.35 -0.69 0.97
CA ILE A 220 5.98 0.65 1.44
C ILE A 220 5.86 0.66 2.97
N TYR A 221 6.14 1.81 3.58
CA TYR A 221 5.99 1.96 5.03
C TYR A 221 4.59 2.48 5.39
N GLY A 222 3.83 1.70 6.16
CA GLY A 222 2.46 1.99 6.58
C GLY A 222 2.29 2.35 8.06
N GLY A 223 3.39 2.61 8.79
CA GLY A 223 3.31 3.07 10.18
C GLY A 223 2.75 4.49 10.32
N SER A 224 3.08 5.18 11.41
CA SER A 224 2.66 6.58 11.68
C SER A 224 3.39 7.59 10.77
N ALA A 225 3.28 7.42 9.46
CA ALA A 225 3.89 8.24 8.43
C ALA A 225 3.15 9.58 8.26
N LYS A 226 3.94 10.63 7.96
CA LYS A 226 3.49 12.01 7.79
C LYS A 226 4.46 12.73 6.83
N PRO A 227 4.15 13.96 6.37
CA PRO A 227 5.14 14.76 5.64
C PRO A 227 6.47 14.85 6.40
N GLY A 228 7.57 14.64 5.69
CA GLY A 228 8.94 14.57 6.19
C GLY A 228 9.37 13.16 6.62
N THR A 229 8.49 12.16 6.58
CA THR A 229 8.85 10.77 6.88
C THR A 229 9.65 10.14 5.73
N LEU A 230 9.20 10.27 4.48
CA LEU A 230 9.79 9.56 3.34
C LEU A 230 11.28 9.87 3.13
N PRO A 231 11.75 11.14 3.20
CA PRO A 231 13.16 11.46 3.01
C PRO A 231 14.11 10.93 4.08
N ARG A 232 13.58 10.41 5.19
CA ARG A 232 14.35 9.85 6.31
C ARG A 232 14.47 8.33 6.25
N LEU A 233 13.74 7.68 5.34
CA LEU A 233 13.70 6.24 5.18
C LEU A 233 14.56 5.83 3.99
N ASP A 234 15.29 4.73 4.16
CA ASP A 234 16.12 4.13 3.12
C ASP A 234 15.52 2.79 2.68
N GLY A 235 15.55 2.53 1.38
CA GLY A 235 15.13 1.25 0.81
C GLY A 235 13.61 1.02 0.74
N VAL A 236 12.77 1.91 1.24
CA VAL A 236 11.31 1.83 1.06
C VAL A 236 10.91 2.21 -0.37
N SER A 237 9.90 1.53 -0.90
CA SER A 237 9.25 1.85 -2.19
C SER A 237 8.12 2.87 -2.04
N GLY A 238 8.00 3.56 -0.91
CA GLY A 238 6.94 4.55 -0.70
C GLY A 238 6.34 4.60 0.71
N LEU A 239 5.24 5.33 0.83
CA LEU A 239 4.48 5.51 2.08
C LEU A 239 3.01 5.13 1.92
N PHE A 240 2.46 4.57 2.99
CA PHE A 240 1.03 4.35 3.16
C PHE A 240 0.54 5.12 4.38
N LEU A 241 -0.31 6.12 4.14
CA LEU A 241 -0.70 7.13 5.12
C LEU A 241 -2.05 6.79 5.74
N GLY A 242 -2.19 7.11 7.02
CA GLY A 242 -3.48 7.14 7.71
C GLY A 242 -4.00 8.58 7.86
N ARG A 243 -4.36 8.94 9.10
CA ARG A 243 -5.08 10.18 9.44
C ARG A 243 -4.42 11.47 8.95
N PHE A 244 -3.09 11.54 8.85
CA PHE A 244 -2.42 12.76 8.40
C PHE A 244 -2.83 13.16 6.99
N ALA A 245 -3.14 12.21 6.11
CA ALA A 245 -3.57 12.48 4.73
C ALA A 245 -5.07 12.80 4.60
N HIS A 246 -5.83 12.87 5.70
CA HIS A 246 -7.19 13.43 5.68
C HIS A 246 -7.18 14.93 5.43
N ASP A 247 -6.08 15.60 5.74
CA ASP A 247 -5.74 16.88 5.13
C ASP A 247 -5.04 16.60 3.80
N ALA A 248 -5.71 16.92 2.69
CA ALA A 248 -5.20 16.67 1.35
C ALA A 248 -3.87 17.36 1.08
N ALA A 249 -3.61 18.53 1.68
CA ALA A 249 -2.33 19.23 1.50
C ALA A 249 -1.16 18.40 2.05
N ASN A 250 -1.39 17.56 3.07
CA ASN A 250 -0.37 16.64 3.56
C ASN A 250 -0.06 15.54 2.55
N PHE A 251 -1.09 15.03 1.85
CA PHE A 251 -0.90 14.07 0.76
C PHE A 251 -0.06 14.69 -0.35
N GLY A 252 -0.39 15.92 -0.77
CA GLY A 252 0.38 16.69 -1.75
C GLY A 252 1.87 16.84 -1.37
N ARG A 253 2.16 17.19 -0.11
CA ARG A 253 3.55 17.28 0.36
C ARG A 253 4.32 15.96 0.28
N VAL A 254 3.66 14.83 0.57
CA VAL A 254 4.30 13.51 0.44
C VAL A 254 4.49 13.13 -1.04
N LEU A 255 3.59 13.54 -1.93
CA LEU A 255 3.80 13.38 -3.38
C LEU A 255 5.04 14.14 -3.86
N ASP A 256 5.27 15.35 -3.34
CA ASP A 256 6.48 16.14 -3.66
C ASP A 256 7.76 15.41 -3.18
N GLU A 257 7.76 14.91 -1.94
CA GLU A 257 8.85 14.08 -1.40
C GLU A 257 9.14 12.84 -2.26
N ALA A 258 8.08 12.16 -2.73
CA ALA A 258 8.20 10.98 -3.58
C ALA A 258 8.74 11.33 -4.98
N LEU A 259 8.34 12.46 -5.55
CA LEU A 259 8.85 12.94 -6.84
C LEU A 259 10.35 13.27 -6.75
N GLU A 260 10.79 13.88 -5.65
CA GLU A 260 12.21 14.14 -5.38
C GLU A 260 13.01 12.82 -5.25
N LEU A 261 12.47 11.85 -4.51
CA LEU A 261 13.08 10.53 -4.36
C LEU A 261 13.22 9.82 -5.71
N ALA A 262 12.14 9.80 -6.50
CA ALA A 262 12.13 9.20 -7.84
C ALA A 262 13.13 9.87 -8.79
N ALA A 263 13.35 11.19 -8.67
CA ALA A 263 14.37 11.91 -9.44
C ALA A 263 15.81 11.53 -9.05
N LYS A 264 16.08 11.35 -7.75
CA LYS A 264 17.40 10.90 -7.25
C LYS A 264 17.74 9.50 -7.76
N ASN A 265 16.78 8.59 -7.74
CA ASN A 265 16.96 7.20 -8.21
C ASN A 265 17.29 7.11 -9.70
N THR A 266 16.79 8.05 -10.52
CA THR A 266 17.17 8.13 -11.95
C THR A 266 18.56 8.72 -12.19
N GLY A 267 19.02 9.65 -11.35
CA GLY A 267 20.34 10.27 -11.48
C GLY A 267 21.49 9.34 -11.13
N CYS A 268 21.31 8.41 -10.18
CA CYS A 268 22.35 7.45 -9.77
C CYS A 268 22.62 6.32 -10.78
N ARG A 269 21.72 6.06 -11.75
CA ARG A 269 21.87 4.99 -12.75
C ARG A 269 22.52 5.45 -14.06
N ALA A 270 22.82 6.76 -14.19
CA ALA A 270 23.41 7.35 -15.40
C ALA A 270 24.94 7.61 -15.27
N GLY A 271 25.60 7.08 -14.24
CA GLY A 271 27.03 7.23 -13.96
C GLY A 271 27.78 5.91 -13.94
#